data_AF-A0A7S2PPT5-F1
#
_entry.id   AF-A0A7S2PPT5-F1
#
_cell.length_a   1.000
_cell.length_b   1.000
_cell.length_c   1.000
_cell.angle_alpha   90.00
_cell.angle_beta   90.00
_cell.angle_gamma   90.00
#
_symmetry.space_group_name_H-M   'P 1'
#
loop_
_entity.id
_entity.type
_entity.pdbx_description
1 polymer ?
#
loop_
_entity_poly.entity_id
_entity_poly.type
_entity_poly.pdbx_seq_one_letter_code
_entity_poly.pdbx_strand_id
1 'polypeptide(L)'
;MNRLLLRSTRTGGKFNGAMRRFGAGQPESQSMKAKLFENSHYEGWEPIIYTTYAVATAIIVFGIGNKPDTDIKSWAQGEAIARMKLQESGAIEKFEFGVHYDTDKKYQFDDKANPLDPFKQEDDDEEDDDDEDDDE
;
A
#
# COMPACT_ATOMS: atom_id res chain seq x y z
N MET A 1 17.94 41.21 -35.81
CA MET A 1 17.78 41.83 -34.48
C MET A 1 16.42 41.42 -33.91
N ASN A 2 16.39 40.41 -33.04
CA ASN A 2 15.18 39.85 -32.46
C ASN A 2 14.85 40.54 -31.13
N ARG A 3 13.63 41.07 -30.99
CA ARG A 3 13.02 41.37 -29.68
C ARG A 3 11.59 40.83 -29.65
N LEU A 4 11.48 39.54 -29.34
CA LEU A 4 10.24 38.93 -28.87
C LEU A 4 10.02 39.40 -27.42
N LEU A 5 9.09 40.33 -27.22
CA LEU A 5 8.61 40.70 -25.90
C LEU A 5 7.66 39.59 -25.41
N LEU A 6 8.18 38.64 -24.64
CA LEU A 6 7.34 37.75 -23.83
C LEU A 6 6.67 38.58 -22.73
N ARG A 7 5.42 38.97 -22.97
CA ARG A 7 4.54 39.53 -21.94
C ARG A 7 3.97 38.36 -21.15
N SER A 8 4.67 37.97 -20.08
CA SER A 8 4.15 37.06 -19.06
C SER A 8 2.91 37.68 -18.43
N THR A 9 1.73 37.18 -18.79
CA THR A 9 0.50 37.46 -18.06
C THR A 9 0.55 36.67 -16.76
N ARG A 10 1.17 37.26 -15.74
CA ARG A 10 1.04 36.81 -14.36
C ARG A 10 -0.43 37.00 -13.98
N THR A 11 -1.21 35.94 -14.10
CA THR A 11 -2.56 35.83 -13.56
C THR A 11 -2.46 36.06 -12.05
N GLY A 12 -2.71 37.30 -11.63
CA GLY A 12 -2.80 37.68 -10.24
C GLY A 12 -4.00 36.99 -9.61
N GLY A 13 -3.75 35.83 -8.99
CA GLY A 13 -4.67 35.26 -8.02
C GLY A 13 -4.92 36.30 -6.94
N LYS A 14 -6.15 36.81 -6.88
CA LYS A 14 -6.60 37.72 -5.81
C LYS A 14 -6.54 36.93 -4.50
N PHE A 15 -5.44 37.07 -3.76
CA PHE A 15 -5.34 36.65 -2.36
C PHE A 15 -6.27 37.54 -1.51
N ASN A 16 -7.57 37.22 -1.50
CA ASN A 16 -8.53 37.78 -0.55
C ASN A 16 -8.49 37.00 0.78
N GLY A 17 -7.28 36.78 1.30
CA GLY A 17 -7.02 36.06 2.56
C GLY A 17 -6.38 36.92 3.65
N ALA A 18 -6.28 38.24 3.44
CA ALA A 18 -5.51 39.14 4.29
C ALA A 18 -6.39 40.16 5.03
N MET A 19 -7.38 39.71 5.81
CA MET A 19 -7.98 40.56 6.86
C MET A 19 -8.69 39.74 7.96
N ARG A 20 -8.05 38.70 8.50
CA ARG A 20 -8.53 37.97 9.69
C ARG A 20 -7.45 37.76 10.74
N ARG A 21 -6.50 38.69 10.82
CA ARG A 21 -5.53 38.72 11.91
C ARG A 21 -5.49 40.16 12.40
N PHE A 22 -5.83 40.35 13.67
CA PHE A 22 -6.02 41.61 14.40
C PHE A 22 -7.41 42.28 14.29
N GLY A 23 -8.28 41.91 15.25
CA GLY A 23 -9.25 42.86 15.82
C GLY A 23 -10.55 43.13 15.08
N ALA A 24 -10.94 42.34 14.09
CA ALA A 24 -12.31 42.40 13.57
C ALA A 24 -13.24 41.74 14.59
N GLY A 25 -14.27 42.48 15.04
CA GLY A 25 -15.18 42.10 16.13
C GLY A 25 -15.76 40.69 16.04
N GLN A 26 -16.32 40.22 17.15
CA GLN A 26 -16.94 38.90 17.27
C GLN A 26 -17.81 38.61 16.04
N PRO A 27 -17.61 37.49 15.33
CA PRO A 27 -18.44 37.16 14.19
C PRO A 27 -19.91 37.11 14.65
N GLU A 28 -20.80 37.83 13.96
CA GLU A 28 -22.22 37.76 14.25
C GLU A 28 -22.65 36.29 14.23
N SER A 29 -23.31 35.83 15.30
CA SER A 29 -23.76 34.46 15.41
C SER A 29 -24.75 34.16 14.28
N GLN A 30 -24.33 33.31 13.33
CA GLN A 30 -25.18 32.86 12.22
C GLN A 30 -26.21 31.80 12.64
N SER A 31 -26.25 31.43 13.93
CA SER A 31 -27.13 30.39 14.49
C SER A 31 -28.62 30.63 14.25
N MET A 32 -29.04 31.87 13.95
CA MET A 32 -30.44 32.22 13.65
C MET A 32 -30.77 32.32 12.16
N LYS A 33 -29.79 32.11 11.25
CA LYS A 33 -29.99 32.20 9.79
C LYS A 33 -29.91 30.83 9.09
N ALA A 34 -29.91 29.73 9.84
CA ALA A 34 -29.88 28.38 9.27
C ALA A 34 -31.21 28.10 8.54
N LYS A 35 -31.21 28.17 7.21
CA LYS A 35 -32.30 27.69 6.37
C LYS A 35 -32.08 26.20 6.09
N LEU A 36 -33.10 25.39 6.39
CA LEU A 36 -33.02 23.92 6.30
C LEU A 36 -32.79 23.39 4.87
N PHE A 37 -33.10 24.18 3.84
CA PHE A 37 -33.04 23.79 2.42
C PHE A 37 -32.43 24.88 1.53
N GLU A 38 -31.49 25.67 2.05
CA GLU A 38 -30.73 26.60 1.22
C GLU A 38 -29.55 25.86 0.57
N ASN A 39 -29.18 26.27 -0.64
CA ASN A 39 -28.09 25.66 -1.40
C ASN A 39 -26.81 25.65 -0.54
N SER A 40 -26.43 24.48 -0.02
CA SER A 40 -25.19 24.30 0.72
C SER A 40 -24.02 24.70 -0.17
N HIS A 41 -23.18 25.61 0.31
CA HIS A 41 -21.97 25.97 -0.39
C HIS A 41 -20.88 24.95 -0.08
N TYR A 42 -20.12 24.59 -1.11
CA TYR A 42 -19.04 23.62 -0.97
C TYR A 42 -18.03 24.09 0.08
N GLU A 43 -17.90 23.33 1.17
CA GLU A 43 -16.97 23.66 2.23
C GLU A 43 -15.55 23.21 1.85
N GLY A 44 -14.52 23.94 2.27
CA GLY A 44 -13.14 23.67 1.83
C GLY A 44 -12.59 22.29 2.21
N TRP A 45 -13.20 21.60 3.17
CA TRP A 45 -12.82 20.24 3.60
C TRP A 45 -13.49 19.14 2.77
N GLU A 46 -14.66 19.41 2.19
CA GLU A 46 -15.46 18.45 1.42
C GLU A 46 -14.67 17.81 0.26
N PRO A 47 -13.93 18.55 -0.59
CA PRO A 47 -13.20 17.93 -1.70
C PRO A 47 -12.08 17.02 -1.21
N ILE A 48 -11.42 17.36 -0.09
CA ILE A 48 -10.34 16.55 0.47
C ILE A 48 -10.92 15.23 0.96
N ILE A 49 -12.05 15.27 1.67
CA ILE A 49 -12.74 14.08 2.15
C ILE A 49 -13.22 13.22 0.97
N TYR A 50 -13.95 13.79 0.02
CA TYR A 50 -14.49 13.03 -1.10
C TYR A 50 -13.40 12.37 -1.95
N THR A 51 -12.32 13.10 -2.24
CA THR A 51 -11.20 12.53 -3.01
C THR A 51 -10.50 11.42 -2.24
N THR A 52 -10.24 11.61 -0.94
CA THR A 52 -9.59 10.59 -0.10
C THR A 52 -10.42 9.31 -0.03
N TYR A 53 -11.72 9.43 0.24
CA TYR A 53 -12.61 8.26 0.28
C TYR A 53 -12.78 7.60 -1.08
N ALA A 54 -12.86 8.36 -2.17
CA ALA A 54 -12.96 7.81 -3.52
C ALA A 54 -11.70 7.02 -3.88
N VAL A 55 -10.52 7.56 -3.61
CA VAL A 55 -9.24 6.89 -3.87
C VAL A 55 -9.07 5.66 -3.00
N ALA A 56 -9.35 5.75 -1.70
CA ALA A 56 -9.27 4.61 -0.79
C ALA A 56 -10.21 3.47 -1.22
N THR A 57 -11.45 3.81 -1.58
CA THR A 57 -12.42 2.82 -2.08
C THR A 57 -11.93 2.17 -3.37
N ALA A 58 -11.38 2.96 -4.31
CA ALA A 58 -10.84 2.43 -5.55
C ALA A 58 -9.69 1.43 -5.30
N ILE A 59 -8.77 1.76 -4.39
CA ILE A 59 -7.65 0.90 -4.00
C ILE A 59 -8.17 -0.42 -3.41
N ILE A 60 -9.14 -0.37 -2.50
CA ILE A 60 -9.70 -1.56 -1.86
C ILE A 60 -10.40 -2.46 -2.88
N VAL A 61 -11.24 -1.88 -3.74
CA VAL A 61 -11.97 -2.64 -4.77
C VAL A 61 -10.99 -3.30 -5.74
N PHE A 62 -9.98 -2.55 -6.20
CA PHE A 62 -8.96 -3.08 -7.09
C PHE A 62 -8.11 -4.17 -6.41
N GLY A 63 -7.72 -3.95 -5.16
CA GLY A 63 -6.90 -4.90 -4.38
C GLY A 63 -7.62 -6.22 -4.10
N ILE A 64 -8.90 -6.17 -3.71
CA ILE A 64 -9.69 -7.39 -3.47
C ILE A 64 -9.93 -8.15 -4.79
N GLY A 65 -10.18 -7.44 -5.88
CA GLY A 65 -10.42 -8.06 -7.20
C GLY A 65 -9.17 -8.72 -7.81
N ASN A 66 -7.98 -8.22 -7.51
CA ASN A 66 -6.71 -8.74 -8.05
C ASN A 66 -5.88 -9.51 -7.02
N LYS A 67 -6.46 -9.85 -5.86
CA LYS A 67 -5.72 -10.61 -4.85
C LYS A 67 -5.32 -11.98 -5.40
N PRO A 68 -4.08 -12.43 -5.22
CA PRO A 68 -3.71 -13.80 -5.57
C PRO A 68 -4.57 -14.79 -4.77
N ASP A 69 -4.93 -15.89 -5.41
CA ASP A 69 -5.63 -16.97 -4.73
C ASP A 69 -4.61 -17.76 -3.89
N THR A 70 -4.61 -17.45 -2.60
CA THR A 70 -3.80 -18.07 -1.55
C THR A 70 -4.65 -18.94 -0.63
N ASP A 71 -5.83 -19.38 -1.07
CA ASP A 71 -6.68 -20.25 -0.25
C ASP A 71 -6.07 -21.67 -0.16
N ILE A 72 -6.11 -22.26 1.03
CA ILE A 72 -5.57 -23.60 1.24
C ILE A 72 -6.39 -24.66 0.49
N LYS A 73 -7.67 -24.40 0.26
CA LYS A 73 -8.55 -25.33 -0.47
C LYS A 73 -8.17 -25.43 -1.94
N SER A 74 -7.88 -24.31 -2.59
CA SER A 74 -7.46 -24.30 -4.00
C SER A 74 -6.12 -25.00 -4.17
N TRP A 75 -5.16 -24.74 -3.27
CA TRP A 75 -3.89 -25.46 -3.24
C TRP A 75 -4.09 -26.97 -3.01
N ALA A 76 -4.83 -27.37 -1.97
CA ALA A 76 -5.01 -28.78 -1.62
C ALA A 76 -5.72 -29.57 -2.72
N GLN A 77 -6.64 -28.94 -3.46
CA GLN A 77 -7.28 -29.54 -4.63
C GLN A 77 -6.28 -29.76 -5.77
N GLY A 78 -5.44 -28.77 -6.09
CA GLY A 78 -4.38 -28.90 -7.10
C GLY A 78 -3.41 -30.04 -6.76
N GLU A 79 -2.94 -30.06 -5.52
CA GLU A 79 -2.05 -31.09 -4.98
C GLU A 79 -2.69 -32.48 -5.00
N ALA A 80 -3.97 -32.61 -4.63
CA ALA A 80 -4.69 -33.89 -4.69
C ALA A 80 -4.81 -34.41 -6.13
N ILE A 81 -5.11 -33.53 -7.09
CA ILE A 81 -5.19 -33.89 -8.51
C ILE A 81 -3.80 -34.30 -9.04
N ALA A 82 -2.74 -33.59 -8.65
CA ALA A 82 -1.36 -33.92 -9.04
C ALA A 82 -0.97 -35.32 -8.54
N ARG A 83 -1.27 -35.63 -7.27
CA ARG A 83 -1.04 -36.97 -6.70
C ARG A 83 -1.83 -38.05 -7.42
N MET A 84 -3.11 -37.80 -7.72
CA MET A 84 -3.94 -38.75 -8.46
C MET A 84 -3.36 -39.07 -9.84
N LYS A 85 -2.90 -38.06 -10.59
CA LYS A 85 -2.26 -38.25 -11.91
C LYS A 85 -0.96 -39.05 -11.81
N LEU A 86 -0.14 -38.79 -10.78
CA LEU A 86 1.12 -39.50 -10.58
C LEU A 86 0.88 -40.98 -10.23
N GLN A 87 -0.16 -41.25 -9.44
CA GLN A 87 -0.59 -42.61 -9.14
C GLN A 87 -1.11 -43.35 -10.39
N GLU A 88 -1.95 -42.69 -11.20
CA GLU A 88 -2.48 -43.25 -12.45
C GLU A 88 -1.40 -43.52 -13.50
N SER A 89 -0.40 -42.64 -13.59
CA SER A 89 0.75 -42.81 -14.49
C SER A 89 1.74 -43.88 -14.05
N GLY A 90 1.61 -44.39 -12.82
CA GLY A 90 2.57 -45.34 -12.22
C GLY A 90 3.95 -44.74 -11.95
N ALA A 91 4.10 -43.41 -12.03
CA ALA A 91 5.39 -42.74 -11.84
C ALA A 91 5.87 -42.76 -10.38
N ILE A 92 4.98 -42.99 -9.41
CA ILE A 92 5.28 -42.98 -7.98
C ILE A 92 4.56 -44.14 -7.29
N GLU A 93 5.31 -45.01 -6.62
CA GLU A 93 4.77 -46.13 -5.82
C GLU A 93 4.37 -45.72 -4.39
N LYS A 94 5.02 -44.69 -3.83
CA LYS A 94 4.75 -44.19 -2.48
C LYS A 94 4.91 -42.69 -2.42
N PHE A 95 3.87 -42.00 -1.96
CA PHE A 95 3.95 -40.56 -1.70
C PHE A 95 4.74 -40.29 -0.42
N GLU A 96 5.75 -39.43 -0.53
CA GLU A 96 6.49 -38.90 0.62
C GLU A 96 5.75 -37.73 1.25
N PHE A 97 5.75 -37.69 2.58
CA PHE A 97 5.16 -36.60 3.35
C PHE A 97 6.08 -35.38 3.30
N GLY A 98 5.51 -34.18 3.13
CA GLY A 98 6.26 -32.93 3.04
C GLY A 98 6.76 -32.56 1.64
N VAL A 99 6.54 -33.43 0.64
CA VAL A 99 6.85 -33.12 -0.77
C VAL A 99 5.58 -32.57 -1.45
N HIS A 100 5.77 -31.49 -2.22
CA HIS A 100 4.73 -30.90 -3.07
C HIS A 100 4.87 -31.43 -4.49
N TYR A 101 3.80 -32.02 -5.01
CA TYR A 101 3.78 -32.62 -6.35
C TYR A 101 3.15 -31.70 -7.38
N ASP A 102 2.38 -30.70 -6.94
CA ASP A 102 1.96 -29.59 -7.78
C ASP A 102 3.16 -28.66 -8.07
N THR A 103 3.44 -28.45 -9.35
CA THR A 103 4.56 -27.61 -9.82
C THR A 103 4.12 -26.18 -10.14
N ASP A 104 2.85 -25.84 -9.85
CA ASP A 104 2.35 -24.49 -10.00
C ASP A 104 3.11 -23.52 -9.07
N LYS A 105 3.73 -22.50 -9.67
CA LYS A 105 4.51 -21.47 -8.97
C LYS A 105 3.62 -20.50 -8.19
N LYS A 106 2.30 -20.57 -8.37
CA LYS A 106 1.32 -19.69 -7.72
C LYS A 106 1.41 -19.68 -6.20
N TYR A 107 1.91 -20.75 -5.59
CA TYR A 107 2.07 -20.89 -4.14
C TYR A 107 3.54 -20.89 -3.69
N GLN A 108 4.47 -20.52 -4.58
CA GLN A 108 5.87 -20.30 -4.22
C GLN A 108 6.02 -18.87 -3.73
N PHE A 109 6.07 -18.68 -2.41
CA PHE A 109 6.40 -17.40 -1.81
C PHE A 109 7.93 -17.25 -1.86
N ASP A 110 8.41 -16.14 -2.43
CA ASP A 110 9.84 -15.84 -2.46
C ASP A 110 10.26 -15.26 -1.10
N ASP A 111 10.74 -16.13 -0.22
CA ASP A 111 11.20 -15.77 1.14
C ASP A 111 12.43 -14.86 1.13
N LYS A 112 13.07 -14.61 -0.02
CA LYS A 112 14.26 -13.74 -0.11
C LYS A 112 13.92 -12.26 -0.21
N ALA A 113 12.67 -11.92 -0.52
CA ALA A 113 12.25 -10.54 -0.73
C ALA A 113 11.68 -9.86 0.54
N ASN A 114 11.58 -10.58 1.67
CA ASN A 114 11.07 -10.02 2.92
C ASN A 114 12.22 -9.62 3.87
N PRO A 115 12.64 -8.34 3.89
CA PRO A 115 13.66 -7.86 4.82
C PRO A 115 13.20 -7.83 6.29
N LEU A 116 11.94 -8.17 6.57
CA LEU A 116 11.36 -8.27 7.92
C LEU A 116 11.02 -9.71 8.30
N ASP A 117 11.68 -10.70 7.69
CA ASP A 117 11.51 -12.10 8.05
C ASP A 117 12.01 -12.34 9.50
N PRO A 118 11.10 -12.59 10.47
CA PRO A 118 11.48 -12.75 11.87
C PRO A 118 12.30 -14.04 12.12
N PHE A 119 12.42 -14.92 11.12
CA PHE A 119 13.21 -16.16 11.20
C PHE A 119 14.63 -16.01 10.61
N LYS A 120 15.01 -14.80 10.16
CA LYS A 120 16.35 -14.47 9.63
C LYS A 120 16.99 -13.30 10.38
N GLN A 121 16.88 -13.28 11.70
CA GLN A 121 17.74 -12.40 12.50
C GLN A 121 19.17 -12.93 12.38
N GLU A 122 20.09 -12.08 11.92
CA GLU A 122 21.52 -12.35 12.00
C GLU A 122 21.83 -12.54 13.48
N ASP A 123 22.27 -13.75 13.84
CA ASP A 123 22.84 -14.03 15.15
C ASP A 123 24.08 -13.14 15.29
N ASP A 124 23.92 -12.01 15.97
CA ASP A 124 24.99 -11.08 16.35
C ASP A 124 25.80 -11.74 17.49
N ASP A 125 26.39 -12.89 17.19
CA ASP A 125 27.41 -13.52 18.02
C ASP A 125 28.69 -12.72 17.80
N GLU A 126 28.80 -11.62 18.54
CA GLU A 126 30.05 -10.87 18.77
C GLU A 126 31.09 -11.86 19.35
N GLU A 127 31.85 -12.56 18.49
CA GLU A 127 33.04 -13.30 18.90
C GLU A 127 34.18 -12.31 19.20
N ASP A 128 34.50 -12.27 20.49
CA ASP A 128 35.61 -11.66 21.21
C ASP A 128 36.96 -11.93 20.50
N ASP A 129 37.53 -10.93 19.80
CA ASP A 129 38.90 -10.99 19.28
C ASP A 129 39.87 -10.74 20.46
N ASP A 130 40.35 -11.83 21.06
CA ASP A 130 41.48 -11.85 22.00
C ASP A 130 42.76 -11.39 21.28
N ASP A 131 43.16 -10.13 21.51
CA ASP A 131 44.47 -9.58 21.15
C ASP A 131 45.60 -10.31 21.92
N GLU A 132 46.26 -11.31 21.31
CA GLU A 132 47.56 -11.83 21.77
C GLU A 132 48.72 -11.25 20.95
N ASP A 133 49.56 -10.49 21.66
CA ASP A 133 50.86 -9.90 21.27
C ASP A 133 51.83 -10.90 20.59
N ASP A 134 52.49 -10.48 19.50
CA ASP A 134 53.87 -10.93 19.20
C ASP A 134 54.64 -9.81 18.44
N ASP A 135 55.40 -9.01 19.21
CA ASP A 135 56.38 -8.02 18.74
C ASP A 135 57.68 -8.72 18.28
N GLU A 136 58.15 -8.42 17.06
CA GLU A 136 59.52 -8.73 16.57
C GLU A 136 60.40 -7.45 16.51
#